data_AF-A0A4R3J7L9-F1
#
_entry.id   AF-A0A4R3J7L9-F1
#
_cell.length_a   1.000
_cell.length_b   1.000
_cell.length_c   1.000
_cell.angle_alpha   90.00
_cell.angle_beta   90.00
_cell.angle_gamma   90.00
#
_symmetry.space_group_name_H-M   'P 1'
#
loop_
_entity.id
_entity.type
_entity.pdbx_description
1 polymer ?
#
loop_
_entity_poly.entity_id
_entity_poly.type
_entity_poly.pdbx_seq_one_letter_code
_entity_poly.pdbx_strand_id
1 'polypeptide(L)'
;MQGLADLEARIPPPGSATRPAYMPTYKHTDRLSPDAAAGGGVLKDEHGNARPHYWGHRERLRTRFLAGGHKAMPEYELLELLLFNAIARIDVKPLAKRLLATFGDLNGVVAASEHRLLQVEGATKKVYLQLRIVEALAQRMAQAKVL
;
A
#
# COMPACT_ATOMS: atom_id res chain seq x y z
N MET A 1 -6.45 4.81 50.32
CA MET A 1 -5.84 4.11 49.16
C MET A 1 -6.90 3.25 48.50
N GLN A 2 -7.73 3.86 47.65
CA GLN A 2 -8.95 3.26 47.07
C GLN A 2 -8.83 3.34 45.55
N GLY A 3 -7.73 2.79 45.02
CA GLY A 3 -7.35 2.94 43.60
C GLY A 3 -7.19 1.61 42.86
N LEU A 4 -6.72 0.56 43.54
CA LEU A 4 -6.55 -0.77 42.92
C LEU A 4 -7.84 -1.60 42.88
N ALA A 5 -8.67 -1.55 43.93
CA ALA A 5 -9.91 -2.33 43.99
C ALA A 5 -10.93 -1.89 42.91
N ASP A 6 -10.99 -0.60 42.59
CA ASP A 6 -11.86 -0.05 41.53
C ASP A 6 -11.36 -0.41 40.12
N LEU A 7 -10.08 -0.75 39.97
CA LEU A 7 -9.48 -1.20 38.72
C LEU A 7 -9.77 -2.68 38.44
N GLU A 8 -9.75 -3.53 39.48
CA GLU A 8 -10.14 -4.94 39.36
C GLU A 8 -11.63 -5.13 39.06
N ALA A 9 -12.50 -4.24 39.57
CA ALA A 9 -13.93 -4.25 39.28
C ALA A 9 -14.29 -3.99 37.81
N ARG A 10 -13.35 -3.48 37.00
CA ARG A 10 -13.53 -3.21 35.56
C ARG A 10 -13.09 -4.37 34.66
N ILE A 11 -12.48 -5.40 35.23
CA ILE A 11 -12.03 -6.58 34.49
C ILE A 11 -13.19 -7.58 34.46
N PRO A 12 -13.64 -8.02 33.27
CA PRO A 12 -14.74 -8.97 33.19
C PRO A 12 -14.29 -10.32 33.76
N PRO A 13 -15.19 -11.06 34.43
CA PRO A 13 -14.83 -12.29 35.15
C PRO A 13 -14.21 -13.34 34.21
N PRO A 14 -13.27 -14.16 34.69
CA PRO A 14 -12.62 -15.19 33.87
C PRO A 14 -13.66 -16.15 33.29
N GLY A 15 -13.62 -16.35 31.96
CA GLY A 15 -14.60 -17.14 31.21
C GLY A 15 -15.71 -16.33 30.53
N SER A 16 -15.74 -15.01 30.72
CA SER A 16 -16.64 -14.11 29.98
C SER A 16 -16.30 -14.11 28.49
N ALA A 17 -17.25 -14.51 27.65
CA ALA A 17 -17.11 -14.44 26.20
C ALA A 17 -17.10 -12.98 25.75
N THR A 18 -15.93 -12.46 25.40
CA THR A 18 -15.82 -11.12 24.82
C THR A 18 -16.33 -11.17 23.39
N ARG A 19 -17.45 -10.46 23.14
CA ARG A 19 -17.92 -10.17 21.79
C ARG A 19 -17.50 -8.75 21.44
N PRO A 20 -17.00 -8.49 20.22
CA PRO A 20 -16.65 -7.14 19.82
C PRO A 20 -17.92 -6.27 19.87
N ALA A 21 -17.80 -5.05 20.41
CA ALA A 21 -18.92 -4.10 20.53
C ALA A 21 -19.55 -3.74 19.16
N TYR A 22 -18.85 -4.05 18.08
CA TYR A 22 -19.31 -3.92 16.71
C TYR A 22 -18.87 -5.16 15.92
N MET A 23 -19.76 -5.75 15.12
CA MET A 23 -19.33 -6.74 14.13
C MET A 23 -18.42 -6.03 13.13
N PRO A 24 -17.18 -6.49 12.90
CA PRO A 24 -16.33 -5.88 11.89
C PRO A 24 -17.07 -5.95 10.54
N THR A 25 -17.51 -4.79 10.04
CA THR A 25 -18.05 -4.64 8.69
C THR A 25 -16.90 -4.58 7.71
N TYR A 26 -16.05 -5.60 7.71
CA TYR A 26 -15.22 -5.83 6.55
C TYR A 26 -16.14 -6.31 5.43
N LYS A 27 -16.58 -5.40 4.57
CA LYS A 27 -17.09 -5.79 3.26
C LYS A 27 -15.92 -6.42 2.54
N HIS A 28 -16.02 -7.71 2.25
CA HIS A 28 -15.15 -8.36 1.29
C HIS A 28 -15.35 -7.62 -0.03
N THR A 29 -14.47 -6.67 -0.34
CA THR A 29 -14.47 -6.03 -1.65
C THR A 29 -13.83 -7.01 -2.63
N ASP A 30 -14.38 -7.16 -3.83
CA ASP A 30 -13.83 -7.99 -4.92
C ASP A 30 -12.38 -7.64 -5.31
N ARG A 31 -11.77 -6.64 -4.67
CA ARG A 31 -10.32 -6.36 -4.69
C ARG A 31 -9.45 -7.53 -4.18
N LEU A 32 -10.03 -8.53 -3.54
CA LEU A 32 -9.39 -9.79 -3.16
C LEU A 32 -9.65 -10.93 -4.16
N SER A 33 -10.35 -10.68 -5.27
CA SER A 33 -10.59 -11.72 -6.26
C SER A 33 -9.26 -12.18 -6.90
N PRO A 34 -9.09 -13.48 -7.18
CA PRO A 34 -7.88 -14.02 -7.82
C PRO A 34 -7.53 -13.33 -9.15
N ASP A 35 -8.57 -12.88 -9.85
CA ASP A 35 -8.59 -12.15 -11.11
C ASP A 35 -8.22 -10.66 -10.96
N ALA A 36 -8.54 -10.02 -9.82
CA ALA A 36 -8.07 -8.68 -9.46
C ALA A 36 -6.63 -8.69 -8.91
N ALA A 37 -6.17 -9.81 -8.37
CA ALA A 37 -4.79 -10.06 -7.93
C ALA A 37 -3.86 -10.29 -9.14
N ALA A 38 -3.68 -9.25 -9.96
CA ALA A 38 -2.95 -9.32 -11.22
C ALA A 38 -1.47 -9.70 -10.99
N GLY A 39 -1.17 -10.99 -11.03
CA GLY A 39 0.18 -11.57 -10.92
C GLY A 39 0.51 -12.11 -9.53
N GLY A 40 -0.51 -12.60 -8.81
CA GLY A 40 -0.37 -13.03 -7.43
C GLY A 40 -0.47 -14.54 -7.19
N GLY A 41 0.42 -15.35 -7.78
CA GLY A 41 0.47 -16.78 -7.46
C GLY A 41 0.65 -17.06 -5.97
N VAL A 42 0.12 -18.18 -5.46
CA VAL A 42 0.30 -18.55 -4.06
C VAL A 42 1.76 -18.88 -3.80
N LEU A 43 2.43 -18.14 -2.90
CA LEU A 43 3.78 -18.46 -2.47
C LEU A 43 3.68 -19.56 -1.40
N LYS A 44 4.32 -20.71 -1.64
CA LYS A 44 4.50 -21.71 -0.59
C LYS A 44 5.63 -21.23 0.33
N ASP A 45 5.34 -21.10 1.63
CA ASP A 45 6.40 -20.85 2.61
C ASP A 45 7.24 -22.13 2.84
N GLU A 46 8.30 -22.01 3.62
CA GLU A 46 9.22 -23.11 3.96
C GLU A 46 8.50 -24.30 4.66
N HIS A 47 7.28 -24.05 5.17
CA HIS A 47 6.42 -25.03 5.82
C HIS A 47 5.30 -25.55 4.89
N GLY A 48 5.30 -25.18 3.62
CA GLY A 48 4.32 -25.62 2.62
C GLY A 48 2.98 -24.89 2.65
N ASN A 49 2.80 -23.84 3.47
CA ASN A 49 1.56 -23.07 3.51
C ASN A 49 1.45 -22.14 2.31
N ALA A 50 0.28 -22.16 1.66
CA ALA A 50 -0.01 -21.31 0.53
C ALA A 50 -0.38 -19.89 1.03
N ARG A 51 0.55 -18.93 0.86
CA ARG A 51 0.33 -17.52 1.22
C ARG A 51 0.00 -16.68 0.00
N PRO A 52 -0.86 -15.66 0.14
CA PRO A 52 -1.10 -14.72 -0.95
C PRO A 52 0.19 -14.06 -1.41
N HIS A 53 0.38 -13.92 -2.72
CA HIS A 53 1.63 -13.42 -3.34
C HIS A 53 2.10 -12.04 -2.85
N TYR A 54 1.16 -11.20 -2.41
CA TYR A 54 1.45 -9.89 -1.85
C TYR A 54 2.23 -10.00 -0.53
N TRP A 55 2.24 -11.16 0.12
CA TRP A 55 3.05 -11.44 1.31
C TRP A 55 4.54 -11.37 0.96
N GLY A 56 5.26 -10.46 1.61
CA GLY A 56 6.69 -10.21 1.35
C GLY A 56 6.99 -9.49 0.02
N HIS A 57 5.98 -9.18 -0.81
CA HIS A 57 6.17 -8.51 -2.11
C HIS A 57 6.90 -7.18 -1.97
N ARG A 58 6.48 -6.37 -0.99
CA ARG A 58 7.13 -5.09 -0.66
C ARG A 58 8.63 -5.24 -0.44
N GLU A 59 9.02 -6.22 0.35
CA GLU A 59 10.42 -6.41 0.71
C GLU A 59 11.21 -6.92 -0.49
N ARG A 60 10.70 -7.93 -1.21
CA ARG A 60 11.31 -8.41 -2.46
C ARG A 60 11.50 -7.29 -3.47
N LEU A 61 10.53 -6.39 -3.60
CA LEU A 61 10.60 -5.28 -4.53
C LEU A 61 11.68 -4.27 -4.14
N ARG A 62 11.80 -3.96 -2.84
CA ARG A 62 12.87 -3.11 -2.31
C ARG A 62 14.24 -3.75 -2.50
N THR A 63 14.40 -5.02 -2.16
CA THR A 63 15.65 -5.76 -2.36
C THR A 63 16.07 -5.73 -3.83
N ARG A 64 15.13 -6.00 -4.75
CA ARG A 64 15.42 -5.97 -6.19
C ARG A 64 15.81 -4.57 -6.67
N PHE A 65 15.12 -3.53 -6.21
CA PHE A 65 15.47 -2.14 -6.56
C PHE A 65 16.87 -1.76 -6.06
N LEU A 66 17.22 -2.14 -4.83
CA LEU A 66 18.54 -1.86 -4.26
C LEU A 66 19.65 -2.66 -4.94
N ALA A 67 19.38 -3.90 -5.37
CA ALA A 67 20.37 -4.76 -6.01
C ALA A 67 20.58 -4.43 -7.50
N GLY A 68 19.51 -4.16 -8.26
CA GLY A 68 19.54 -4.01 -9.72
C GLY A 68 19.21 -2.62 -10.25
N GLY A 69 18.78 -1.70 -9.38
CA GLY A 69 18.32 -0.37 -9.78
C GLY A 69 16.98 -0.38 -10.53
N HIS A 70 16.62 0.79 -11.08
CA HIS A 70 15.31 1.02 -11.71
C HIS A 70 15.22 0.51 -13.15
N LYS A 71 16.34 0.36 -13.88
CA LYS A 71 16.35 0.12 -15.33
C LYS A 71 15.68 -1.19 -15.75
N ALA A 72 15.74 -2.22 -14.91
CA ALA A 72 15.16 -3.53 -15.19
C ALA A 72 13.73 -3.68 -14.64
N MET A 73 13.19 -2.65 -13.99
CA MET A 73 11.87 -2.68 -13.36
C MET A 73 10.81 -2.07 -14.27
N PRO A 74 9.67 -2.74 -14.49
CA PRO A 74 8.50 -2.13 -15.10
C PRO A 74 8.03 -0.88 -14.33
N GLU A 75 7.47 0.09 -15.05
CA GLU A 75 7.02 1.35 -14.47
C GLU A 75 6.01 1.19 -13.32
N TYR A 76 5.09 0.23 -13.45
CA TYR A 76 4.10 -0.03 -12.40
C TYR A 76 4.78 -0.46 -11.09
N GLU A 77 5.90 -1.17 -11.15
CA GLU A 77 6.63 -1.60 -9.95
C GLU A 77 7.39 -0.45 -9.28
N LEU A 78 7.94 0.47 -10.07
CA LEU A 78 8.51 1.71 -9.54
C LEU A 78 7.43 2.54 -8.84
N LEU A 79 6.23 2.59 -9.43
CA LEU A 79 5.09 3.26 -8.80
C LEU A 79 4.64 2.53 -7.52
N GLU A 80 4.64 1.20 -7.49
CA GLU A 80 4.37 0.44 -6.26
C GLU A 80 5.35 0.79 -5.12
N LEU A 81 6.65 0.90 -5.42
CA LEU A 81 7.66 1.31 -4.44
C LEU A 81 7.38 2.67 -3.81
N LEU A 82 6.88 3.62 -4.60
CA LEU A 82 6.46 4.93 -4.11
C LEU A 82 5.19 4.82 -3.25
N LEU A 83 4.17 4.09 -3.75
CA LEU A 83 2.87 3.94 -3.10
C LEU A 83 2.94 3.22 -1.75
N PHE A 84 3.95 2.39 -1.54
CA PHE A 84 4.26 1.76 -0.26
C PHE A 84 4.42 2.76 0.89
N ASN A 85 4.84 4.00 0.64
CA ASN A 85 4.96 5.04 1.67
C ASN A 85 3.59 5.64 2.03
N ALA A 86 2.62 5.60 1.11
CA ALA A 86 1.25 6.07 1.37
C ALA A 86 0.35 4.99 1.98
N ILE A 87 0.60 3.71 1.66
CA ILE A 87 -0.30 2.59 1.93
C ILE A 87 0.48 1.44 2.58
N ALA A 88 0.20 1.15 3.86
CA ALA A 88 1.05 0.29 4.69
C ALA A 88 0.72 -1.22 4.64
N ARG A 89 -0.50 -1.63 4.26
CA ARG A 89 -0.99 -3.01 4.51
C ARG A 89 -1.96 -3.56 3.45
N ILE A 90 -1.92 -3.02 2.23
CA ILE A 90 -2.83 -3.40 1.14
C ILE A 90 -1.98 -3.64 -0.12
N ASP A 91 -2.46 -4.52 -1.00
CA ASP A 91 -1.89 -4.66 -2.35
C ASP A 91 -2.07 -3.34 -3.13
N VAL A 92 -0.95 -2.74 -3.52
CA VAL A 92 -0.91 -1.47 -4.27
C VAL A 92 -0.75 -1.68 -5.77
N LYS A 93 -0.50 -2.92 -6.21
CA LYS A 93 -0.32 -3.23 -7.63
C LYS A 93 -1.54 -2.89 -8.48
N PRO A 94 -2.78 -3.20 -8.07
CA PRO A 94 -3.97 -2.78 -8.83
C PRO A 94 -4.08 -1.26 -8.94
N LEU A 95 -3.74 -0.53 -7.87
CA LEU A 95 -3.74 0.94 -7.89
C LEU A 95 -2.67 1.48 -8.85
N ALA A 96 -1.44 0.96 -8.81
CA ALA A 96 -0.37 1.37 -9.70
C ALA A 96 -0.76 1.19 -11.18
N LYS A 97 -1.34 0.02 -11.52
CA LYS A 97 -1.83 -0.24 -12.88
C LYS A 97 -2.97 0.69 -13.29
N ARG A 98 -3.96 0.92 -12.42
CA ARG A 98 -5.05 1.87 -12.70
C ARG A 98 -4.55 3.28 -12.93
N LEU A 99 -3.60 3.75 -12.12
CA LEU A 99 -3.00 5.07 -12.27
C LEU A 99 -2.30 5.21 -13.63
N LEU A 100 -1.46 4.25 -14.01
CA LEU A 100 -0.81 4.25 -15.32
C LEU A 100 -1.82 4.17 -16.47
N ALA A 101 -2.82 3.29 -16.38
CA ALA A 101 -3.86 3.21 -17.40
C ALA A 101 -4.67 4.52 -17.53
N THR A 102 -4.87 5.26 -16.44
CA THR A 102 -5.64 6.51 -16.43
C THR A 102 -4.84 7.71 -16.95
N PHE A 103 -3.53 7.74 -16.65
CA PHE A 103 -2.69 8.91 -16.89
C PHE A 103 -1.60 8.68 -17.96
N GLY A 104 -1.51 7.47 -18.52
CA GLY A 104 -0.59 7.10 -19.59
C GLY A 104 0.71 6.49 -19.06
N ASP A 105 1.54 7.32 -18.44
CA ASP A 105 2.89 6.95 -17.99
C ASP A 105 3.18 7.53 -16.58
N LEU A 106 4.41 7.31 -16.09
CA LEU A 106 4.83 7.85 -14.79
C LEU A 106 4.76 9.38 -14.72
N ASN A 107 5.08 10.08 -15.82
CA ASN A 107 5.00 11.53 -15.86
C ASN A 107 3.55 11.99 -15.72
N GLY A 108 2.62 11.41 -16.48
CA GLY A 108 1.20 11.67 -16.37
C GLY A 108 0.65 11.41 -14.97
N VAL A 109 1.07 10.32 -14.32
CA VAL A 109 0.68 10.03 -12.92
C VAL A 109 1.22 11.09 -11.97
N VAL A 110 2.50 11.48 -12.10
CA VAL A 110 3.14 12.48 -11.24
C VAL A 110 2.59 13.89 -11.49
N ALA A 111 2.19 14.23 -12.71
CA ALA A 111 1.64 15.53 -13.08
C ALA A 111 0.12 15.65 -12.85
N ALA A 112 -0.58 14.54 -12.59
CA ALA A 112 -2.04 14.51 -12.42
C ALA A 112 -2.52 15.53 -11.35
N SER A 113 -3.61 16.24 -11.62
CA SER A 113 -4.23 17.13 -10.63
C SER A 113 -4.85 16.33 -9.49
N GLU A 114 -4.91 16.92 -8.28
CA GLU A 114 -5.53 16.28 -7.12
C GLU A 114 -6.96 15.79 -7.43
N HIS A 115 -7.76 16.64 -8.06
CA HIS A 115 -9.15 16.32 -8.43
C HIS A 115 -9.23 15.06 -9.28
N ARG A 116 -8.41 14.94 -10.34
CA ARG A 116 -8.44 13.76 -11.21
C ARG A 116 -7.86 12.53 -10.53
N LEU A 117 -6.78 12.67 -9.77
CA LEU A 117 -6.15 11.56 -9.07
C LEU A 117 -7.12 10.91 -8.07
N LEU A 118 -7.87 11.73 -7.32
CA LEU A 118 -8.83 11.25 -6.32
C LEU A 118 -10.06 10.56 -6.92
N GLN A 119 -10.30 10.66 -8.23
CA GLN A 119 -11.32 9.86 -8.92
C GLN A 119 -10.86 8.41 -9.18
N VAL A 120 -9.57 8.12 -9.08
CA VAL A 120 -9.06 6.75 -9.26
C VAL A 120 -9.32 5.94 -8.00
N GLU A 121 -9.99 4.80 -8.15
CA GLU A 121 -10.30 3.91 -7.05
C GLU A 121 -9.03 3.51 -6.26
N GLY A 122 -9.00 3.80 -4.96
CA GLY A 122 -7.88 3.52 -4.08
C GLY A 122 -6.84 4.64 -3.98
N ALA A 123 -6.93 5.69 -4.80
CA ALA A 123 -6.16 6.90 -4.62
C ALA A 123 -6.68 7.69 -3.41
N THR A 124 -5.77 8.22 -2.61
CA THR A 124 -6.10 9.01 -1.41
C THR A 124 -5.23 10.26 -1.37
N LYS A 125 -5.55 11.20 -0.48
CA LYS A 125 -4.69 12.37 -0.24
C LYS A 125 -3.25 12.01 0.13
N LYS A 126 -3.03 10.87 0.79
CA LYS A 126 -1.68 10.36 1.08
C LYS A 126 -0.93 9.96 -0.18
N VAL A 127 -1.62 9.32 -1.13
CA VAL A 127 -1.05 8.98 -2.44
C VAL A 127 -0.68 10.25 -3.20
N TYR A 128 -1.59 11.23 -3.24
CA TYR A 128 -1.32 12.53 -3.85
C TYR A 128 -0.10 13.22 -3.25
N LEU A 129 0.01 13.27 -1.92
CA LEU A 129 1.15 13.84 -1.22
C LEU A 129 2.48 13.18 -1.63
N GLN A 130 2.53 11.85 -1.72
CA GLN A 130 3.75 11.15 -2.14
C GLN A 130 4.15 11.51 -3.58
N LEU A 131 3.18 11.64 -4.49
CA LEU A 131 3.44 12.07 -5.87
C LEU A 131 3.97 13.51 -5.92
N ARG A 132 3.40 14.42 -5.12
CA ARG A 132 3.87 15.81 -5.04
C ARG A 132 5.28 15.94 -4.47
N ILE A 133 5.64 15.10 -3.50
CA ILE A 133 7.00 15.04 -2.96
C ILE A 133 7.98 14.67 -4.08
N VAL A 134 7.67 13.63 -4.87
CA VAL A 134 8.50 13.20 -6.00
C VAL A 134 8.60 14.28 -7.08
N GLU A 135 7.48 14.90 -7.44
CA GLU A 135 7.46 16.02 -8.40
C GLU A 135 8.38 17.16 -7.95
N ALA A 136 8.24 17.61 -6.70
CA ALA A 136 9.03 18.70 -6.16
C ALA A 136 10.53 18.37 -6.11
N LEU A 137 10.89 17.12 -5.76
CA LEU A 137 12.28 16.66 -5.79
C LEU A 137 12.83 16.66 -7.22
N ALA A 138 12.08 16.10 -8.17
CA ALA A 138 12.49 16.06 -9.58
C ALA A 138 12.69 17.47 -10.15
N GLN A 139 11.76 18.39 -9.88
CA GLN A 139 11.87 19.79 -10.31
C GLN A 139 13.10 20.48 -9.73
N ARG A 140 13.38 20.31 -8.43
CA ARG A 140 14.58 20.87 -7.78
C ARG A 140 15.86 20.29 -8.35
N MET A 141 15.90 18.99 -8.60
CA MET A 141 17.07 18.33 -9.21
C MET A 141 17.29 18.77 -10.66
N ALA A 142 16.23 19.00 -11.44
CA ALA A 142 16.34 19.49 -12.81
C ALA A 142 16.82 20.96 -12.88
N GLN A 143 16.49 21.77 -11.88
CA GLN A 143 16.93 23.17 -11.77
C GLN A 143 18.34 23.32 -11.19
N ALA A 144 18.82 22.30 -10.46
CA ALA A 144 20.19 22.30 -9.97
C ALA A 144 21.12 22.32 -11.18
N LYS A 145 21.92 23.39 -11.30
CA LYS A 145 22.98 23.45 -12.31
C LYS A 145 23.82 22.18 -12.18
N VAL A 146 23.82 21.38 -13.24
CA VAL A 146 24.80 20.32 -13.42
C VAL A 146 26.15 21.04 -13.46
N LEU A 147 26.91 20.95 -12.37
CA LEU A 147 28.32 21.33 -12.32
C LEU A 147 29.14 20.23 -12.99
#